data_AF-A0A7L4NSA4-F1
#
_entry.id   AF-A0A7L4NSA4-F1
#
_cell.length_a   1.000
_cell.length_b   1.000
_cell.length_c   1.000
_cell.angle_alpha   90.00
_cell.angle_beta   90.00
_cell.angle_gamma   90.00
#
_symmetry.space_group_name_H-M   'P 1'
#
loop_
_entity.id
_entity.type
_entity.pdbx_description
1 polymer ?
#
loop_
_entity_poly.entity_id
_entity_poly.type
_entity_poly.pdbx_seq_one_letter_code
_entity_poly.pdbx_strand_id
1 'polypeptide(L)'
;KKLPLMALSTTMAESFKELDTESSLGKALEMGCCIQSSLAKILAEFEIALEHDVLQPLNKLSEEELPIILKRKKTLQKLISDWNTIKSRLNQVAKSSSNSAGTGAGPGASSAANKLEILKEE
;
A
#
# COMPACT_ATOMS: atom_id res chain seq x y z
N LYS A 1 -16.23 -3.75 -21.09
CA LYS A 1 -16.76 -4.84 -21.95
C LYS A 1 -18.20 -5.08 -21.53
N LYS A 2 -19.18 -5.17 -22.44
CA LYS A 2 -20.55 -5.57 -22.05
C LYS A 2 -20.53 -7.00 -21.48
N LEU A 3 -21.27 -7.25 -20.40
CA LEU A 3 -21.41 -8.61 -19.85
C LEU A 3 -22.01 -9.55 -20.91
N PRO A 4 -21.42 -10.74 -21.15
CA PRO A 4 -21.94 -11.75 -22.09
C PRO A 4 -23.41 -12.10 -21.85
N LEU A 5 -23.85 -11.98 -20.60
CA LEU A 5 -25.20 -12.27 -20.18
C LEU A 5 -26.26 -11.30 -20.72
N MET A 6 -25.88 -10.02 -20.90
CA MET A 6 -26.75 -9.00 -21.49
C MET A 6 -26.96 -9.25 -22.99
N ALA A 7 -25.93 -9.72 -23.67
CA ALA A 7 -26.01 -10.10 -25.09
C ALA A 7 -26.96 -11.29 -25.27
N LEU A 8 -26.84 -12.33 -24.44
CA LEU A 8 -27.73 -13.50 -24.49
C LEU A 8 -29.20 -13.13 -24.25
N SER A 9 -29.50 -12.33 -23.22
CA SER A 9 -30.87 -11.85 -22.97
C SER A 9 -31.43 -11.08 -24.18
N THR A 10 -30.62 -10.22 -24.80
CA THR A 10 -31.03 -9.45 -25.99
C THR A 10 -31.34 -10.38 -27.17
N THR A 11 -30.48 -11.37 -27.46
CA THR A 11 -30.70 -12.35 -28.53
C THR A 11 -31.92 -13.24 -28.27
N MET A 12 -32.18 -13.62 -27.01
CA MET A 12 -33.38 -14.38 -26.64
C MET A 12 -34.66 -13.56 -26.86
N ALA A 13 -34.65 -12.27 -26.49
CA ALA A 13 -35.78 -11.37 -26.71
C ALA A 13 -36.07 -11.12 -28.20
N GLU A 14 -35.04 -11.08 -29.04
CA GLU A 14 -35.19 -10.93 -30.49
C GLU A 14 -35.77 -12.19 -31.14
N SER A 15 -35.31 -13.37 -30.72
CA SER A 15 -35.79 -14.67 -31.21
C SER A 15 -37.26 -14.94 -30.82
N PHE A 16 -37.77 -14.25 -29.81
CA PHE A 16 -39.14 -14.36 -29.32
C PHE A 16 -40.19 -13.86 -30.32
N LYS A 17 -39.83 -12.91 -31.19
CA LYS A 17 -40.77 -12.26 -32.12
C LYS A 17 -41.32 -13.21 -33.18
N GLU A 18 -40.68 -14.36 -33.38
CA GLU A 18 -41.04 -15.36 -34.39
C GLU A 18 -41.81 -16.56 -33.81
N LEU A 19 -42.06 -16.59 -32.49
CA LEU A 19 -42.68 -17.72 -31.80
C LEU A 19 -44.11 -17.40 -31.34
N ASP A 20 -44.98 -18.41 -31.35
CA ASP A 20 -46.30 -18.31 -30.72
C ASP A 20 -46.14 -18.21 -29.20
N THR A 21 -46.49 -17.06 -28.66
CA THR A 21 -46.36 -16.71 -27.24
C THR A 21 -47.33 -17.48 -26.36
N GLU A 22 -48.39 -18.07 -26.92
CA GLU A 22 -49.33 -18.89 -26.16
C GLU A 22 -48.87 -20.36 -26.02
N SER A 23 -47.88 -20.78 -26.81
CA SER A 23 -47.28 -22.10 -26.70
C SER A 23 -46.54 -22.29 -25.37
N SER A 24 -46.45 -23.54 -24.91
CA SER A 24 -45.65 -23.89 -23.72
C SER A 24 -44.17 -23.51 -23.88
N LEU A 25 -43.64 -23.63 -25.11
CA LEU A 25 -42.28 -23.20 -25.45
C LEU A 25 -42.12 -21.68 -25.37
N GLY A 26 -43.08 -20.92 -25.92
CA GLY A 26 -43.10 -19.45 -25.83
C GLY A 26 -43.07 -18.99 -24.38
N LYS A 27 -43.97 -19.51 -23.54
CA LYS A 27 -44.03 -19.18 -22.10
C LYS A 27 -42.74 -19.56 -21.37
N ALA A 28 -42.13 -20.71 -21.69
CA ALA A 28 -40.86 -21.13 -21.10
C ALA A 28 -39.70 -20.19 -21.47
N LEU A 29 -39.63 -19.75 -22.74
CA LEU A 29 -38.61 -18.82 -23.20
C LEU A 29 -38.79 -17.40 -22.65
N GLU A 30 -40.03 -16.93 -22.50
CA GLU A 30 -40.34 -15.64 -21.86
C GLU A 30 -39.82 -15.61 -20.42
N MET A 31 -40.15 -16.63 -19.63
CA MET A 31 -39.63 -16.78 -18.26
C MET A 31 -38.10 -16.83 -18.26
N GLY A 32 -37.49 -17.58 -19.17
CA GLY A 32 -36.03 -17.63 -19.34
C GLY A 32 -35.41 -16.27 -19.62
N CYS A 33 -36.01 -15.48 -20.51
CA CYS A 33 -35.55 -14.13 -20.85
C CYS A 33 -35.64 -13.19 -19.63
N CYS A 34 -36.74 -13.24 -18.88
CA CYS A 34 -36.91 -12.46 -17.64
C CYS A 34 -35.85 -12.81 -16.59
N ILE A 35 -35.62 -14.10 -16.35
CA ILE A 35 -34.60 -14.60 -15.41
C ILE A 35 -33.20 -14.14 -15.85
N GLN A 36 -32.87 -14.32 -17.14
CA GLN A 36 -31.56 -13.94 -17.67
C GLN A 36 -31.31 -12.43 -17.57
N SER A 37 -32.34 -11.63 -17.81
CA SER A 37 -32.28 -10.17 -17.69
C SER A 37 -32.08 -9.73 -16.24
N SER A 38 -32.74 -10.39 -15.29
CA SER A 38 -32.55 -10.15 -13.85
C SER A 38 -31.13 -10.52 -13.41
N LEU A 39 -30.65 -11.70 -13.81
CA LEU A 39 -29.30 -12.16 -13.49
C LEU A 39 -28.23 -11.23 -14.07
N ALA A 40 -28.42 -10.73 -15.29
CA ALA A 40 -27.50 -9.78 -15.92
C ALA A 40 -27.41 -8.46 -15.14
N LYS A 41 -28.53 -7.97 -14.58
CA LYS A 41 -28.54 -6.77 -13.73
C LYS A 41 -27.82 -7.00 -12.40
N ILE A 42 -28.14 -8.10 -11.72
CA ILE A 42 -27.51 -8.45 -10.44
C ILE A 42 -25.99 -8.56 -10.60
N LEU A 43 -25.52 -9.22 -11.66
CA LEU A 43 -24.09 -9.34 -11.93
C LEU A 43 -23.43 -7.99 -12.23
N ALA A 44 -24.09 -7.12 -13.01
CA ALA A 44 -23.55 -5.79 -13.30
C ALA A 44 -23.43 -4.94 -12.02
N GLU A 45 -24.46 -4.95 -11.17
CA GLU A 45 -24.45 -4.26 -9.88
C GLU A 45 -23.36 -4.82 -8.95
N PHE A 46 -23.22 -6.15 -8.90
CA PHE A 46 -22.15 -6.81 -8.15
C PHE A 46 -20.76 -6.41 -8.65
N GLU A 47 -20.52 -6.40 -9.96
CA GLU A 47 -19.22 -6.03 -10.53
C GLU A 47 -18.86 -4.57 -10.20
N ILE A 48 -19.84 -3.65 -10.27
CA ILE A 48 -19.64 -2.25 -9.89
C ILE A 48 -19.32 -2.12 -8.40
N ALA A 49 -20.07 -2.81 -7.54
CA ALA A 49 -19.84 -2.80 -6.10
C ALA A 49 -18.47 -3.43 -5.76
N LEU A 50 -18.10 -4.53 -6.38
CA LEU A 50 -16.81 -5.18 -6.18
C LEU A 50 -15.64 -4.27 -6.56
N GLU A 51 -15.75 -3.58 -7.71
CA GLU A 51 -14.75 -2.62 -8.15
C GLU A 51 -14.58 -1.48 -7.14
N HIS A 52 -15.69 -0.88 -6.69
CA HIS A 52 -15.68 0.28 -5.80
C HIS A 52 -15.33 -0.07 -4.34
N ASP A 53 -15.94 -1.11 -3.79
CA ASP A 53 -15.85 -1.42 -2.35
C ASP A 53 -14.64 -2.28 -2.00
N VAL A 54 -14.04 -2.97 -2.98
CA VAL A 54 -12.93 -3.89 -2.75
C VAL A 54 -11.70 -3.53 -3.57
N LEU A 55 -11.82 -3.50 -4.90
CA LEU A 55 -10.65 -3.39 -5.77
C LEU A 55 -10.00 -2.00 -5.69
N GLN A 56 -10.79 -0.92 -5.74
CA GLN A 56 -10.29 0.44 -5.62
C GLN A 56 -9.59 0.70 -4.27
N PRO A 57 -10.18 0.38 -3.09
CA PRO A 57 -9.52 0.52 -1.81
C PRO A 57 -8.23 -0.30 -1.70
N LEU A 58 -8.22 -1.53 -2.21
CA LEU A 58 -7.03 -2.38 -2.19
C LEU A 58 -5.92 -1.83 -3.09
N ASN A 59 -6.27 -1.30 -4.26
CA ASN A 59 -5.33 -0.64 -5.16
C ASN A 59 -4.72 0.61 -4.50
N LYS A 60 -5.55 1.46 -3.88
CA LYS A 60 -5.05 2.64 -3.14
C LYS A 60 -4.10 2.23 -2.00
N LEU A 61 -4.48 1.22 -1.23
CA LEU A 61 -3.65 0.71 -0.15
C LEU A 61 -2.28 0.22 -0.65
N SER A 62 -2.27 -0.52 -1.76
CA SER A 62 -1.05 -1.16 -2.29
C SER A 62 -0.16 -0.21 -3.08
N GLU A 63 -0.72 0.67 -3.92
CA GLU A 63 0.03 1.54 -4.82
C GLU A 63 0.40 2.90 -4.22
N GLU A 64 -0.38 3.40 -3.24
CA GLU A 64 -0.15 4.72 -2.64
C GLU A 64 0.36 4.61 -1.19
N GLU A 65 -0.42 3.98 -0.31
CA GLU A 65 -0.18 4.02 1.13
C GLU A 65 1.00 3.11 1.55
N LEU A 66 1.04 1.87 1.07
CA LEU A 66 2.07 0.89 1.45
C LEU A 66 3.49 1.35 1.06
N PRO A 67 3.76 1.89 -0.14
CA PRO A 67 5.09 2.41 -0.48
C PRO A 67 5.52 3.57 0.42
N ILE A 68 4.60 4.44 0.82
CA ILE A 68 4.87 5.54 1.75
C ILE A 68 5.25 4.99 3.13
N ILE A 69 4.50 4.01 3.65
CA ILE A 69 4.80 3.35 4.93
C ILE A 69 6.18 2.69 4.88
N LEU A 70 6.49 1.98 3.79
CA LEU A 70 7.79 1.33 3.61
C LEU A 70 8.95 2.35 3.53
N LYS A 71 8.74 3.48 2.85
CA LYS A 71 9.72 4.58 2.81
C LYS A 71 9.96 5.16 4.20
N ARG A 72 8.90 5.43 4.97
CA ARG A 72 9.00 5.93 6.35
C ARG A 72 9.70 4.93 7.27
N LYS A 73 9.38 3.63 7.16
CA LYS A 73 10.07 2.56 7.89
C LYS A 73 11.57 2.56 7.62
N LYS A 74 11.98 2.68 6.34
CA LYS A 74 13.40 2.74 5.96
C LYS A 74 14.10 3.96 6.57
N THR A 75 13.47 5.13 6.52
CA THR A 75 13.99 6.35 7.15
C THR A 75 14.14 6.19 8.66
N LEU A 76 13.13 5.62 9.32
CA LEU A 76 13.17 5.37 10.76
C LEU A 76 14.31 4.43 11.16
N GLN A 77 14.52 3.34 10.41
CA GLN A 77 15.64 2.43 10.65
C GLN A 77 16.99 3.14 10.55
N LYS A 78 17.15 4.06 9.58
CA LYS A 78 18.36 4.87 9.45
C LYS A 78 18.56 5.77 10.68
N LEU A 79 17.53 6.50 11.09
CA LEU A 79 17.61 7.38 12.26
C LEU A 79 17.93 6.62 13.56
N ILE A 80 17.39 5.41 13.73
CA ILE A 80 17.73 4.53 14.86
C ILE A 80 19.21 4.14 14.82
N SER A 81 19.73 3.80 13.64
CA SER A 81 21.15 3.45 13.47
C SER A 81 22.07 4.65 13.76
N ASP A 82 21.71 5.83 13.27
CA ASP A 82 22.45 7.09 13.50
C ASP A 82 22.46 7.44 14.99
N TRP A 83 21.31 7.34 15.66
CA TRP A 83 21.19 7.55 17.11
C TRP A 83 22.07 6.59 17.91
N ASN A 84 22.04 5.30 17.58
CA ASN A 84 22.88 4.30 18.24
C ASN A 84 24.38 4.59 18.04
N THR A 85 24.76 5.07 16.86
CA THR A 85 26.13 5.48 16.55
C THR A 85 26.56 6.67 17.42
N ILE A 86 25.72 7.71 17.53
CA ILE A 86 25.98 8.89 18.37
C ILE A 86 26.07 8.49 19.85
N LYS A 87 25.12 7.68 20.33
CA LYS A 87 25.10 7.20 21.71
C LYS A 87 26.36 6.40 22.05
N SER A 88 26.83 5.55 21.15
CA SER A 88 28.07 4.78 21.33
C SER A 88 29.30 5.71 21.43
N ARG A 89 29.42 6.68 20.52
CA ARG A 89 30.49 7.69 20.54
C ARG A 89 30.49 8.51 21.84
N LEU A 90 29.32 8.97 22.28
CA LEU A 90 29.17 9.70 23.54
C LEU A 90 29.64 8.88 24.74
N ASN A 91 29.23 7.61 24.82
CA ASN A 91 29.65 6.70 25.89
C ASN A 91 31.17 6.43 25.85
N GLN A 92 31.77 6.35 24.68
CA GLN A 92 33.21 6.19 24.53
C GLN A 92 33.96 7.41 25.05
N VAL A 93 33.53 8.63 24.66
CA VAL A 93 34.13 9.89 25.14
C VAL A 93 33.99 10.05 26.65
N ALA A 94 32.83 9.72 27.21
CA ALA A 94 32.60 9.76 28.65
C ALA A 94 33.55 8.82 29.42
N LYS A 95 33.75 7.59 28.91
CA LYS A 95 34.67 6.61 29.51
C LYS A 95 36.15 7.00 29.34
N SER A 96 36.54 7.58 28.20
CA SER A 96 37.91 8.07 28.03
C SER A 96 38.22 9.27 28.92
N SER A 97 37.23 10.15 29.15
CA SER A 97 37.36 11.31 30.05
C SER A 97 37.55 10.89 31.51
N SER A 98 36.87 9.83 31.97
CA SER A 98 37.09 9.28 33.31
C SER A 98 38.44 8.55 33.48
N ASN A 99 38.99 8.00 32.40
CA ASN A 99 40.30 7.32 32.43
C ASN A 99 41.50 8.27 32.32
N SER A 100 41.31 9.51 31.84
CA SER A 100 42.38 10.53 31.82
C SER A 100 42.62 11.23 33.17
N ALA A 101 41.78 10.98 34.19
CA ALA A 101 41.97 11.53 35.54
C ALA A 101 42.92 10.70 36.43
N GLY A 102 43.44 9.57 35.92
CA GLY A 102 44.32 8.69 36.70
C GLY A 102 45.32 7.99 35.81
N THR A 103 46.44 8.64 35.51
CA THR A 103 47.81 8.06 35.49
C THR A 103 48.80 9.08 34.94
N GLY A 104 49.77 9.44 35.78
CA GLY A 104 51.11 9.86 35.33
C GLY A 104 51.28 11.35 35.00
N ALA A 105 51.85 12.08 35.95
CA ALA A 105 52.64 13.26 35.66
C ALA A 105 53.74 12.91 34.63
N GLY A 106 53.71 13.57 33.47
CA GLY A 106 54.75 13.45 32.44
C GLY A 106 54.65 14.62 31.45
N PRO A 107 55.71 15.42 31.23
CA PRO A 107 55.65 16.60 30.38
C PRO A 107 55.62 16.18 28.91
N GLY A 108 54.48 16.34 28.22
CA GLY A 108 54.43 16.07 26.78
C GLY A 108 53.06 16.07 26.09
N ALA A 109 51.94 16.14 26.80
CA ALA A 109 50.62 15.96 26.19
C ALA A 109 49.81 17.28 26.12
N SER A 110 50.22 18.24 25.29
CA SER A 110 49.43 19.45 25.00
C SER A 110 49.34 19.78 23.50
N SER A 111 49.28 18.78 22.63
CA SER A 111 49.01 19.00 21.18
C SER A 111 47.71 18.40 20.66
N ALA A 112 46.87 17.79 21.50
CA ALA A 112 45.60 17.21 21.06
C ALA A 112 44.35 17.97 21.54
N ALA A 113 44.49 19.11 22.23
CA ALA A 113 43.36 19.89 22.74
C ALA A 113 42.90 21.03 21.81
N ASN A 114 43.68 21.41 20.80
CA ASN A 114 43.37 22.56 19.92
C ASN A 114 42.85 22.18 18.52
N LYS A 115 41.95 21.20 18.41
CA LYS A 115 41.23 20.93 17.15
C LYS A 115 39.69 21.02 17.25
N LEU A 116 39.16 21.54 18.36
CA LEU A 116 37.71 21.76 18.54
C LEU A 116 37.30 23.25 18.38
N GLU A 117 38.14 24.09 17.77
CA GLU A 117 37.85 25.53 17.58
C GLU A 117 37.75 25.93 16.08
N ILE A 118 37.51 24.99 15.16
CA ILE A 118 37.44 25.29 13.70
C ILE A 118 36.05 25.03 13.08
N LEU A 119 34.99 24.79 13.87
CA LEU A 119 33.63 24.62 13.32
C LEU A 119 32.58 25.41 14.11
N LYS A 120 32.86 26.68 14.38
CA LYS A 120 31.84 27.63 14.86
C LYS A 120 31.65 28.86 13.97
N GLU A 121 32.18 28.84 12.75
CA GLU A 121 31.83 29.79 11.69
C GLU A 121 31.73 29.03 10.36
N GLU A 122 30.55 28.46 10.10
CA GLU A 122 29.82 28.58 8.82
C GLU A 122 28.36 28.15 9.00
#